data_AF-A0A7C0XBB0-F1
#
_entry.id   AF-A0A7C0XBB0-F1
#
_cell.length_a   1.000
_cell.length_b   1.000
_cell.length_c   1.000
_cell.angle_alpha   90.00
_cell.angle_beta   90.00
_cell.angle_gamma   90.00
#
_symmetry.space_group_name_H-M   'P 1'
#
loop_
_entity.id
_entity.type
_entity.pdbx_description
1 polymer ?
#
loop_
_entity_poly.entity_id
_entity_poly.type
_entity_poly.pdbx_seq_one_letter_code
_entity_poly.pdbx_strand_id
1 'polypeptide(L)'
;MEKRVLDKFNRLSKFFSWEEVFGYKSEELMDLMKVVAVSHDFAKSTSYFQRFIRGGNEEAILKSHSALSSLITLHILRKKQFDPFLQYLGFTLVKNHHSSLGNAENELKLSMGVRSLSKQWESVDSSFKEWFSKKFDISDFNVDEMISYMESLAGRFRFKIVPKLEIEHYFLTHLLFSILVSSDREDPILGDVDISPVPVEVDRFESYISNL
;
A
#
# COMPACT_ATOMS: atom_id res chain seq x y z
N MET A 1 -11.09 3.57 -5.82
CA MET A 1 -9.76 2.97 -5.61
C MET A 1 -9.80 1.44 -5.50
N GLU A 2 -10.44 0.87 -4.47
CA GLU A 2 -10.51 -0.60 -4.21
C GLU A 2 -10.87 -1.40 -5.48
N LYS A 3 -11.99 -1.04 -6.13
CA LYS A 3 -12.46 -1.67 -7.38
C LYS A 3 -11.35 -1.73 -8.45
N ARG A 4 -10.69 -0.61 -8.72
CA ARG A 4 -9.67 -0.48 -9.78
C ARG A 4 -8.43 -1.33 -9.50
N VAL A 5 -7.98 -1.38 -8.24
CA VAL A 5 -6.89 -2.26 -7.82
C VAL A 5 -7.25 -3.72 -8.06
N LEU A 6 -8.45 -4.14 -7.63
CA LEU A 6 -8.91 -5.52 -7.77
C LEU A 6 -9.14 -5.90 -9.24
N ASP A 7 -9.69 -5.00 -10.06
CA ASP A 7 -9.88 -5.22 -11.49
C ASP A 7 -8.55 -5.48 -12.19
N LYS A 8 -7.52 -4.65 -11.92
CA LYS A 8 -6.17 -4.86 -12.46
C LYS A 8 -5.55 -6.17 -11.98
N PHE A 9 -5.68 -6.48 -10.70
CA PHE A 9 -5.19 -7.73 -10.11
C PHE A 9 -5.83 -8.93 -10.81
N ASN A 10 -7.16 -8.97 -10.90
CA ASN A 10 -7.93 -10.04 -11.55
C ASN A 10 -7.60 -10.16 -13.05
N ARG A 11 -7.28 -9.05 -13.71
CA ARG A 11 -6.85 -9.06 -15.10
C ARG A 11 -5.51 -9.79 -15.25
N LEU A 12 -4.55 -9.53 -14.37
CA LEU A 12 -3.25 -10.20 -14.36
C LEU A 12 -3.37 -11.70 -14.06
N SER A 13 -4.29 -12.08 -13.16
CA SER A 13 -4.60 -13.49 -12.86
C SER A 13 -5.05 -14.32 -14.08
N LYS A 14 -5.39 -13.68 -15.21
CA LYS A 14 -5.73 -14.38 -16.47
C LYS A 14 -4.51 -14.79 -17.29
N PHE A 15 -3.33 -14.22 -17.01
CA PHE A 15 -2.12 -14.40 -17.80
C PHE A 15 -1.12 -15.36 -17.15
N PHE A 16 -1.13 -15.51 -15.83
CA PHE A 16 -0.24 -16.42 -15.10
C PHE A 16 -0.84 -16.84 -13.74
N SER A 17 -0.31 -17.91 -13.17
CA SER A 17 -0.63 -18.35 -11.80
C SER A 17 0.26 -17.66 -10.77
N TRP A 18 -0.36 -16.95 -9.82
CA TRP A 18 0.36 -16.28 -8.73
C TRP A 18 1.14 -17.26 -7.85
N GLU A 19 0.59 -18.46 -7.62
CA GLU A 19 1.21 -19.47 -6.76
C GLU A 19 2.42 -20.11 -7.46
N GLU A 20 2.32 -20.37 -8.76
CA GLU A 20 3.45 -20.92 -9.53
C GLU A 20 4.58 -19.92 -9.71
N VAL A 21 4.26 -18.63 -9.93
CA VAL A 21 5.28 -17.60 -10.21
C VAL A 21 5.88 -17.01 -8.94
N PHE A 22 5.07 -16.78 -7.89
CA PHE A 22 5.49 -16.05 -6.70
C PHE A 22 5.39 -16.85 -5.40
N GLY A 23 4.87 -18.09 -5.44
CA GLY A 23 4.70 -18.93 -4.25
C GLY A 23 3.56 -18.51 -3.32
N TYR A 24 2.68 -17.60 -3.76
CA TYR A 24 1.54 -17.10 -2.97
C TYR A 24 0.22 -17.39 -3.65
N LYS A 25 -0.78 -17.80 -2.87
CA LYS A 25 -2.13 -18.02 -3.39
C LYS A 25 -2.72 -16.71 -3.89
N SER A 26 -3.47 -16.79 -4.99
CA SER A 26 -4.12 -15.61 -5.57
C SER A 26 -5.07 -14.93 -4.58
N GLU A 27 -5.78 -15.68 -3.73
CA GLU A 27 -6.69 -15.08 -2.74
C GLU A 27 -5.94 -14.31 -1.66
N GLU A 28 -4.75 -14.78 -1.26
CA GLU A 28 -3.92 -14.15 -0.23
C GLU A 28 -3.39 -12.80 -0.73
N LEU A 29 -2.82 -12.77 -1.94
CA LEU A 29 -2.36 -11.52 -2.55
C LEU A 29 -3.52 -10.57 -2.85
N MET A 30 -4.69 -11.09 -3.21
CA MET A 30 -5.88 -10.26 -3.42
C MET A 30 -6.39 -9.64 -2.12
N ASP A 31 -6.41 -10.38 -1.00
CA ASP A 31 -6.76 -9.82 0.31
C ASP A 31 -5.72 -8.79 0.79
N LEU A 32 -4.42 -9.03 0.56
CA LEU A 32 -3.36 -8.02 0.77
C LEU A 32 -3.65 -6.74 -0.03
N MET A 33 -3.91 -6.86 -1.33
CA MET A 33 -4.17 -5.71 -2.19
C MET A 33 -5.46 -4.97 -1.82
N LYS A 34 -6.48 -5.69 -1.33
CA LYS A 34 -7.69 -5.07 -0.79
C LYS A 34 -7.38 -4.24 0.46
N VAL A 35 -6.60 -4.78 1.40
CA VAL A 35 -6.17 -4.04 2.59
C VAL A 35 -5.42 -2.78 2.16
N VAL A 36 -4.37 -2.92 1.35
CA VAL A 36 -3.54 -1.82 0.85
C VAL A 36 -4.39 -0.75 0.13
N ALA A 37 -5.28 -1.15 -0.78
CA ALA A 37 -6.09 -0.21 -1.54
C ALA A 37 -7.03 0.63 -0.67
N VAL A 38 -7.62 0.03 0.37
CA VAL A 38 -8.56 0.71 1.27
C VAL A 38 -7.83 1.55 2.32
N SER A 39 -6.66 1.13 2.78
CA SER A 39 -5.93 1.79 3.88
C SER A 39 -4.87 2.80 3.44
N HIS A 40 -4.44 2.82 2.16
CA HIS A 40 -3.29 3.64 1.73
C HIS A 40 -3.44 5.14 2.07
N ASP A 41 -4.66 5.65 2.00
CA ASP A 41 -5.03 7.03 2.24
C ASP A 41 -5.77 7.25 3.56
N PHE A 42 -5.75 6.27 4.48
CA PHE A 42 -6.46 6.33 5.75
C PHE A 42 -6.25 7.67 6.48
N ALA A 43 -5.02 8.13 6.59
CA ALA A 43 -4.69 9.36 7.32
C ALA A 43 -5.06 10.67 6.59
N LYS A 44 -5.59 10.61 5.35
CA LYS A 44 -6.24 11.76 4.72
C LYS A 44 -7.52 12.18 5.47
N SER A 45 -8.10 11.31 6.28
CA SER A 45 -9.25 11.60 7.14
C SER A 45 -8.90 12.38 8.42
N THR A 46 -7.62 12.62 8.69
CA THR A 46 -7.19 13.43 9.84
C THR A 46 -7.61 14.88 9.66
N SER A 47 -7.97 15.55 10.76
CA SER A 47 -8.28 16.98 10.70
C SER A 47 -7.11 17.83 10.19
N TYR A 48 -5.86 17.40 10.44
CA TYR A 48 -4.64 18.03 9.91
C TYR A 48 -4.60 17.97 8.37
N PHE A 49 -4.78 16.79 7.78
CA PHE A 49 -4.82 16.66 6.32
C PHE A 49 -5.99 17.44 5.71
N GLN A 50 -7.18 17.34 6.32
CA GLN A 50 -8.38 18.02 5.84
C GLN A 50 -8.29 19.56 5.91
N ARG A 51 -7.66 20.13 6.94
CA ARG A 51 -7.42 21.58 6.99
C ARG A 51 -6.40 22.02 5.93
N PHE A 52 -5.34 21.23 5.72
CA PHE A 52 -4.34 21.51 4.68
C PHE A 52 -4.96 21.57 3.27
N ILE A 53 -5.75 20.58 2.86
CA ILE A 53 -6.36 20.58 1.52
C ILE A 53 -7.41 21.69 1.31
N ARG A 54 -7.91 22.28 2.40
CA ARG A 54 -8.81 23.45 2.38
C ARG A 54 -8.05 24.79 2.40
N GLY A 55 -6.73 24.77 2.20
CA GLY A 55 -5.88 25.96 2.17
C GLY A 55 -5.40 26.43 3.54
N GLY A 56 -5.61 25.66 4.59
CA GLY A 56 -5.06 25.94 5.93
C GLY A 56 -3.55 25.74 5.98
N ASN A 57 -2.89 26.49 6.86
CA ASN A 57 -1.47 26.29 7.14
C ASN A 57 -1.29 25.24 8.24
N GLU A 58 -0.77 24.08 7.88
CA GLU A 58 -0.53 22.96 8.79
C GLU A 58 0.96 22.58 8.75
N GLU A 59 1.49 22.18 9.91
CA GLU A 59 2.85 21.68 10.01
C GLU A 59 3.08 20.53 9.01
N ALA A 60 4.19 20.60 8.27
CA ALA A 60 4.48 19.67 7.18
C ALA A 60 4.45 18.20 7.63
N ILE A 61 4.88 17.94 8.87
CA ILE A 61 4.83 16.61 9.45
C ILE A 61 3.38 16.15 9.67
N LEU A 62 2.52 16.99 10.26
CA LEU A 62 1.13 16.63 10.61
C LEU A 62 0.21 16.48 9.40
N LYS A 63 0.52 17.13 8.27
CA LYS A 63 -0.23 16.96 7.02
C LYS A 63 0.24 15.77 6.16
N SER A 64 1.32 15.07 6.53
CA SER A 64 1.76 13.86 5.82
C SER A 64 0.88 12.67 6.21
N HIS A 65 0.30 11.94 5.25
CA HIS A 65 -0.62 10.83 5.56
C HIS A 65 0.03 9.44 5.45
N SER A 66 1.15 9.28 4.73
CA SER A 66 1.68 7.94 4.43
C SER A 66 2.10 7.15 5.67
N ALA A 67 2.66 7.79 6.69
CA ALA A 67 3.18 7.13 7.89
C ALA A 67 2.08 6.52 8.78
N LEU A 68 1.01 7.27 9.08
CA LEU A 68 -0.10 6.71 9.85
C LEU A 68 -0.89 5.69 9.02
N SER A 69 -1.11 5.95 7.73
CA SER A 69 -1.75 4.97 6.83
C SER A 69 -0.98 3.64 6.78
N SER A 70 0.35 3.67 6.73
CA SER A 70 1.15 2.44 6.70
C SER A 70 1.10 1.68 8.03
N LEU A 71 1.06 2.36 9.17
CA LEU A 71 0.86 1.70 10.47
C LEU A 71 -0.52 1.04 10.61
N ILE A 72 -1.57 1.69 10.15
CA ILE A 72 -2.92 1.11 10.12
C ILE A 72 -2.95 -0.12 9.22
N THR A 73 -2.32 -0.04 8.05
CA THR A 73 -2.16 -1.17 7.12
C THR A 73 -1.45 -2.34 7.81
N LEU A 74 -0.32 -2.08 8.48
CA LEU A 74 0.44 -3.10 9.19
C LEU A 74 -0.36 -3.73 10.33
N HIS A 75 -1.14 -2.94 11.06
CA HIS A 75 -2.02 -3.45 12.12
C HIS A 75 -3.03 -4.46 11.57
N ILE A 76 -3.69 -4.11 10.46
CA ILE A 76 -4.68 -4.98 9.81
C ILE A 76 -4.04 -6.28 9.32
N LEU A 77 -2.86 -6.19 8.67
CA LEU A 77 -2.14 -7.36 8.16
C LEU A 77 -1.65 -8.27 9.27
N ARG A 78 -1.15 -7.70 10.38
CA ARG A 78 -0.78 -8.45 11.59
C ARG A 78 -1.98 -9.18 12.17
N LYS A 79 -3.12 -8.50 12.30
CA LYS A 79 -4.36 -9.06 12.86
C LYS A 79 -4.93 -10.18 12.00
N LYS A 80 -4.81 -10.05 10.68
CA LYS A 80 -5.12 -11.09 9.70
C LYS A 80 -4.07 -12.20 9.60
N GLN A 81 -2.98 -12.13 10.38
CA GLN A 81 -1.93 -13.14 10.47
C GLN A 81 -1.23 -13.42 9.13
N PHE A 82 -1.09 -12.40 8.27
CA PHE A 82 -0.26 -12.51 7.07
C PHE A 82 1.16 -12.92 7.43
N ASP A 83 1.88 -13.59 6.52
CA ASP A 83 3.27 -13.89 6.79
C ASP A 83 4.12 -12.60 6.89
N PRO A 84 5.28 -12.65 7.57
CA PRO A 84 6.10 -11.47 7.80
C PRO A 84 6.54 -10.71 6.53
N PHE A 85 6.76 -11.39 5.41
CA PHE A 85 7.11 -10.72 4.15
C PHE A 85 5.93 -9.94 3.59
N LEU A 86 4.72 -10.52 3.56
CA LEU A 86 3.54 -9.80 3.07
C LEU A 86 3.12 -8.64 4.00
N GLN A 87 3.37 -8.76 5.31
CA GLN A 87 3.23 -7.63 6.24
C GLN A 87 4.20 -6.50 5.92
N TYR A 88 5.48 -6.83 5.69
CA TYR A 88 6.49 -5.87 5.24
C TYR A 88 6.08 -5.22 3.92
N LEU A 89 5.59 -6.04 2.98
CA LEU A 89 5.21 -5.60 1.65
C LEU A 89 4.06 -4.61 1.73
N GLY A 90 2.94 -4.96 2.38
CA GLY A 90 1.80 -4.06 2.51
C GLY A 90 2.14 -2.73 3.20
N PHE A 91 2.96 -2.77 4.26
CA PHE A 91 3.48 -1.54 4.88
C PHE A 91 4.28 -0.69 3.89
N THR A 92 5.20 -1.31 3.15
CA THR A 92 6.11 -0.64 2.22
C THR A 92 5.37 -0.04 1.02
N LEU A 93 4.39 -0.76 0.48
CA LEU A 93 3.52 -0.28 -0.61
C LEU A 93 2.79 1.00 -0.19
N VAL A 94 2.16 0.98 0.99
CA VAL A 94 1.43 2.15 1.50
C VAL A 94 2.37 3.28 1.90
N LYS A 95 3.52 3.01 2.52
CA LYS A 95 4.43 4.09 2.91
C LYS A 95 4.94 4.88 1.70
N ASN A 96 5.18 4.19 0.58
CA ASN A 96 5.83 4.76 -0.60
C ASN A 96 4.89 5.11 -1.75
N HIS A 97 3.56 5.06 -1.59
CA HIS A 97 2.65 5.30 -2.74
C HIS A 97 2.76 6.71 -3.37
N HIS A 98 3.38 7.67 -2.69
CA HIS A 98 3.72 9.00 -3.22
C HIS A 98 5.20 9.22 -3.53
N SER A 99 6.05 8.22 -3.31
CA SER A 99 7.49 8.27 -3.55
C SER A 99 7.93 7.05 -4.37
N SER A 100 9.24 6.82 -4.46
CA SER A 100 9.79 5.59 -5.03
C SER A 100 10.02 4.56 -3.94
N LEU A 101 10.01 3.27 -4.30
CA LEU A 101 10.58 2.22 -3.47
C LEU A 101 12.08 2.47 -3.30
N GLY A 102 12.58 2.33 -2.07
CA GLY A 102 13.98 2.45 -1.72
C GLY A 102 14.63 1.10 -1.41
N ASN A 103 15.67 1.14 -0.57
CA ASN A 103 16.37 -0.06 -0.15
C ASN A 103 15.53 -0.85 0.86
N ALA A 104 15.30 -2.14 0.59
CA ALA A 104 14.44 -3.01 1.37
C ALA A 104 14.77 -3.05 2.88
N GLU A 105 16.05 -2.98 3.26
CA GLU A 105 16.45 -2.97 4.68
C GLU A 105 16.07 -1.67 5.41
N ASN A 106 15.78 -0.61 4.67
CA ASN A 106 15.46 0.72 5.21
C ASN A 106 13.97 1.07 5.13
N GLU A 107 13.14 0.18 4.58
CA GLU A 107 11.73 0.49 4.34
C GLU A 107 10.89 0.52 5.63
N LEU A 108 11.19 -0.31 6.62
CA LEU A 108 10.49 -0.32 7.91
C LEU A 108 10.99 0.78 8.85
N LYS A 109 10.83 2.02 8.41
CA LYS A 109 11.13 3.26 9.15
C LYS A 109 10.04 4.27 8.90
N LEU A 110 9.70 5.06 9.92
CA LEU A 110 8.75 6.14 9.83
C LEU A 110 9.48 7.48 9.73
N SER A 111 8.93 8.39 8.94
CA SER A 111 9.36 9.79 8.88
C SER A 111 8.87 10.62 10.07
N MET A 112 8.05 10.01 10.94
CA MET A 112 7.33 10.67 12.03
C MET A 112 7.45 9.84 13.30
N GLY A 113 7.67 10.51 14.45
CA GLY A 113 7.70 9.87 15.76
C GLY A 113 6.32 9.68 16.40
N VAL A 114 6.29 8.85 17.44
CA VAL A 114 5.10 8.49 18.25
C VAL A 114 4.17 9.69 18.50
N ARG A 115 4.70 10.79 19.05
CA ARG A 115 3.89 11.96 19.46
C ARG A 115 3.04 12.52 18.32
N SER A 116 3.60 12.66 17.14
CA SER A 116 2.89 13.22 15.98
C SER A 116 1.91 12.21 15.39
N LEU A 117 2.25 10.92 15.41
CA LEU A 117 1.35 9.86 14.97
C LEU A 117 0.14 9.70 15.90
N SER A 118 0.34 9.80 17.22
CA SER A 118 -0.74 9.78 18.21
C SER A 118 -1.68 10.97 18.00
N LYS A 119 -1.14 12.18 17.78
CA LYS A 119 -1.96 13.35 17.41
C LYS A 119 -2.77 13.10 16.14
N GLN A 120 -2.15 12.55 15.10
CA GLN A 120 -2.87 12.24 13.87
C GLN A 120 -4.00 11.24 14.14
N TRP A 121 -3.72 10.14 14.83
CA TRP A 121 -4.70 9.11 15.18
C TRP A 121 -5.89 9.66 15.97
N GLU A 122 -5.64 10.51 16.98
CA GLU A 122 -6.67 11.17 17.76
C GLU A 122 -7.55 12.10 16.91
N SER A 123 -6.98 12.68 15.86
CA SER A 123 -7.63 13.67 14.99
C SER A 123 -8.37 13.09 13.78
N VAL A 124 -8.34 11.77 13.59
CA VAL A 124 -9.08 11.07 12.53
C VAL A 124 -10.58 11.23 12.80
N ASP A 125 -11.33 11.61 11.77
CA ASP A 125 -12.78 11.79 11.82
C ASP A 125 -13.50 10.54 12.37
N SER A 126 -14.40 10.74 13.34
CA SER A 126 -15.07 9.63 14.03
C SER A 126 -16.02 8.84 13.12
N SER A 127 -16.72 9.52 12.20
CA SER A 127 -17.61 8.85 11.24
C SER A 127 -16.81 8.02 10.24
N PHE A 128 -15.63 8.51 9.84
CA PHE A 128 -14.69 7.76 9.03
C PHE A 128 -14.13 6.55 9.77
N LYS A 129 -13.75 6.68 11.05
CA LYS A 129 -13.33 5.53 11.88
C LYS A 129 -14.42 4.47 11.94
N GLU A 130 -15.67 4.87 12.20
CA GLU A 130 -16.80 3.94 12.27
C GLU A 130 -17.02 3.21 10.93
N TRP A 131 -17.00 3.95 9.82
CA TRP A 131 -17.09 3.37 8.48
C TRP A 131 -15.94 2.40 8.19
N PHE A 132 -14.71 2.79 8.53
CA PHE A 132 -13.51 1.98 8.28
C PHE A 132 -13.53 0.70 9.13
N SER A 133 -13.97 0.80 10.40
CA SER A 133 -14.12 -0.34 11.32
C SER A 133 -15.12 -1.39 10.83
N LYS A 134 -16.07 -1.04 9.95
CA LYS A 134 -16.97 -2.01 9.28
C LYS A 134 -16.25 -2.86 8.25
N LYS A 135 -15.12 -2.40 7.71
CA LYS A 135 -14.28 -3.13 6.75
C LYS A 135 -13.12 -3.85 7.43
N PHE A 136 -12.46 -3.19 8.38
CA PHE A 136 -11.32 -3.74 9.12
C PHE A 136 -11.39 -3.33 10.58
N ASP A 137 -11.34 -4.30 11.48
CA ASP A 137 -11.37 -4.04 12.91
C ASP A 137 -10.06 -3.39 13.40
N ILE A 138 -10.15 -2.09 13.69
CA ILE A 138 -9.07 -1.22 14.21
C ILE A 138 -9.37 -0.76 15.65
N SER A 139 -10.28 -1.44 16.35
CA SER A 139 -10.74 -1.03 17.69
C SER A 139 -9.64 -1.07 18.75
N ASP A 140 -8.68 -1.98 18.60
CA ASP A 140 -7.49 -2.17 19.43
C ASP A 140 -6.23 -1.52 18.85
N PHE A 141 -6.36 -0.64 17.83
CA PHE A 141 -5.20 0.05 17.27
C PHE A 141 -4.53 0.97 18.30
N ASN A 142 -3.23 0.74 18.53
CA ASN A 142 -2.39 1.56 19.38
C ASN A 142 -1.09 1.96 18.64
N VAL A 143 -0.79 3.26 18.61
CA VAL A 143 0.36 3.81 17.88
C VAL A 143 1.69 3.28 18.41
N ASP A 144 1.90 3.32 19.73
CA ASP A 144 3.13 2.87 20.39
C ASP A 144 3.38 1.37 20.17
N GLU A 145 2.33 0.55 20.32
CA GLU A 145 2.39 -0.88 20.07
C GLU A 145 2.76 -1.17 18.61
N MET A 146 2.15 -0.46 17.66
CA MET A 146 2.39 -0.70 16.25
C MET A 146 3.77 -0.23 15.78
N ILE A 147 4.32 0.84 16.37
CA ILE A 147 5.71 1.24 16.15
C ILE A 147 6.66 0.17 16.70
N SER A 148 6.43 -0.30 17.93
CA SER A 148 7.24 -1.37 18.53
C SER A 148 7.18 -2.66 17.69
N TYR A 149 6.00 -2.98 17.17
CA TYR A 149 5.81 -4.13 16.27
C TYR A 149 6.54 -3.95 14.94
N MET A 150 6.47 -2.76 14.34
CA MET A 150 7.20 -2.43 13.10
C MET A 150 8.70 -2.59 13.28
N GLU A 151 9.28 -2.12 14.39
CA GLU A 151 10.70 -2.27 14.70
C GLU A 151 11.08 -3.75 14.88
N SER A 152 10.24 -4.53 15.56
CA SER A 152 10.40 -5.99 15.68
C SER A 152 10.35 -6.68 14.31
N LEU A 153 9.40 -6.28 13.45
CA LEU A 153 9.30 -6.76 12.08
C LEU A 153 10.54 -6.37 11.27
N ALA A 154 11.11 -5.19 11.47
CA ALA A 154 12.34 -4.75 10.79
C ALA A 154 13.53 -5.64 11.14
N GLY A 155 13.69 -5.97 12.42
CA GLY A 155 14.70 -6.93 12.87
C GLY A 155 14.49 -8.31 12.23
N ARG A 156 13.26 -8.84 12.26
CA ARG A 156 12.94 -10.12 11.61
C ARG A 156 13.19 -10.09 10.11
N PHE A 157 12.80 -9.01 9.44
CA PHE A 157 12.98 -8.84 8.01
C PHE A 157 14.46 -8.87 7.64
N ARG A 158 15.27 -8.02 8.28
CA ARG A 158 16.71 -7.95 8.03
C ARG A 158 17.44 -9.26 8.27
N PHE A 159 17.17 -9.94 9.39
CA PHE A 159 17.97 -11.10 9.80
C PHE A 159 17.41 -12.45 9.34
N LYS A 160 16.11 -12.55 9.01
CA LYS A 160 15.46 -13.83 8.68
C LYS A 160 14.82 -13.89 7.29
N ILE A 161 14.45 -12.74 6.72
CA ILE A 161 13.71 -12.68 5.46
C ILE A 161 14.65 -12.27 4.32
N VAL A 162 15.42 -11.19 4.48
CA VAL A 162 16.39 -10.71 3.48
C VAL A 162 17.31 -11.82 2.97
N PRO A 163 17.88 -12.71 3.81
CA PRO A 163 18.74 -13.80 3.32
C PRO A 163 18.03 -14.86 2.47
N LYS A 164 16.70 -14.82 2.39
CA LYS A 164 15.84 -15.76 1.65
C LYS A 164 15.08 -15.08 0.51
N LEU A 165 15.34 -13.79 0.26
CA LEU A 165 14.67 -13.07 -0.81
C LEU A 165 15.24 -13.51 -2.14
N GLU A 166 14.34 -14.02 -2.97
CA GLU A 166 14.58 -14.37 -4.37
C GLU A 166 14.08 -13.28 -5.31
N ILE A 167 14.43 -13.37 -6.60
CA ILE A 167 14.06 -12.38 -7.62
C ILE A 167 12.53 -12.23 -7.78
N GLU A 168 11.78 -13.29 -7.51
CA GLU A 168 10.31 -13.32 -7.51
C GLU A 168 9.75 -12.31 -6.50
N HIS A 169 10.39 -12.15 -5.34
CA HIS A 169 9.96 -11.18 -4.32
C HIS A 169 10.15 -9.73 -4.79
N TYR A 170 11.22 -9.47 -5.55
CA TYR A 170 11.46 -8.17 -6.18
C TYR A 170 10.37 -7.85 -7.21
N PHE A 171 10.08 -8.80 -8.11
CA PHE A 171 9.05 -8.61 -9.13
C PHE A 171 7.66 -8.50 -8.54
N LEU A 172 7.32 -9.33 -7.54
CA LEU A 172 6.06 -9.24 -6.81
C LEU A 172 5.89 -7.85 -6.19
N THR A 173 6.93 -7.37 -5.51
CA THR A 173 6.92 -6.03 -4.87
C THR A 173 6.62 -4.94 -5.90
N HIS A 174 7.34 -4.93 -7.04
CA HIS A 174 7.18 -3.92 -8.08
C HIS A 174 5.85 -4.03 -8.81
N LEU A 175 5.34 -5.24 -9.04
CA LEU A 175 4.07 -5.48 -9.68
C LEU A 175 2.91 -4.96 -8.82
N LEU A 176 2.88 -5.33 -7.53
CA LEU A 176 1.85 -4.86 -6.61
C LEU A 176 1.94 -3.35 -6.38
N PHE A 177 3.16 -2.79 -6.29
CA PHE A 177 3.37 -1.35 -6.22
C PHE A 177 2.85 -0.62 -7.46
N SER A 178 3.10 -1.17 -8.65
CA SER A 178 2.62 -0.61 -9.90
C SER A 178 1.09 -0.64 -9.99
N ILE A 179 0.46 -1.73 -9.54
CA ILE A 179 -1.00 -1.81 -9.44
C ILE A 179 -1.54 -0.71 -8.53
N LEU A 180 -0.95 -0.52 -7.34
CA LEU A 180 -1.37 0.51 -6.39
C LEU A 180 -1.23 1.92 -6.99
N VAL A 181 -0.03 2.32 -7.39
CA VAL A 181 0.27 3.69 -7.84
C VAL A 181 -0.49 4.05 -9.11
N SER A 182 -0.60 3.11 -10.07
CA SER A 182 -1.39 3.38 -11.28
C SER A 182 -2.88 3.54 -10.95
N SER A 183 -3.42 2.74 -10.03
CA SER A 183 -4.82 2.83 -9.63
C SER A 183 -5.12 4.13 -8.88
N ASP A 184 -4.22 4.58 -8.00
CA ASP A 184 -4.36 5.84 -7.25
C ASP A 184 -4.46 7.05 -8.19
N ARG A 185 -3.64 7.07 -9.25
CA ARG A 185 -3.67 8.13 -10.26
C ARG A 185 -4.90 8.08 -11.15
N GLU A 186 -5.32 6.88 -11.55
CA GLU A 186 -6.43 6.66 -12.46
C GLU A 186 -7.80 6.90 -11.82
N ASP A 187 -7.97 6.56 -10.53
CA ASP A 187 -9.25 6.65 -9.83
C ASP A 187 -9.90 8.05 -9.90
N PRO A 188 -9.20 9.16 -9.57
CA PRO A 188 -9.77 10.50 -9.69
C PRO A 188 -9.93 10.99 -11.13
N ILE A 189 -9.16 10.44 -12.09
CA ILE A 189 -9.19 10.87 -13.50
C ILE A 189 -10.35 10.19 -14.24
N LEU A 190 -10.54 8.89 -14.01
CA LEU A 190 -11.43 8.05 -14.80
C LEU A 190 -12.74 7.75 -14.09
N GLY A 191 -12.81 7.89 -12.76
CA GLY A 191 -14.00 7.51 -11.99
C GLY A 191 -14.41 6.07 -12.29
N ASP A 192 -15.63 5.89 -12.80
CA ASP A 192 -16.20 4.59 -13.15
C ASP A 192 -15.89 4.10 -14.58
N VAL A 193 -15.16 4.90 -15.38
CA VAL A 193 -14.77 4.49 -16.74
C VAL A 193 -13.81 3.30 -16.67
N ASP A 194 -14.20 2.22 -17.34
CA ASP A 194 -13.37 1.05 -17.55
C ASP A 194 -12.52 1.23 -18.82
N ILE A 195 -11.20 1.16 -18.67
CA ILE A 195 -10.26 1.15 -19.80
C ILE A 195 -9.90 -0.30 -20.07
N SER A 196 -10.55 -0.87 -21.08
CA SER A 196 -10.10 -2.12 -21.66
C SER A 196 -8.69 -1.93 -22.22
N PRO A 197 -7.73 -2.81 -21.86
CA PRO A 197 -6.40 -2.73 -22.45
C PRO A 197 -6.54 -2.97 -23.96
N VAL A 198 -6.08 -2.01 -24.74
CA VAL A 198 -5.91 -2.23 -26.18
C VAL A 198 -4.69 -3.14 -26.33
N PRO A 199 -4.78 -4.27 -27.06
CA PRO A 199 -3.61 -5.08 -27.36
C PRO A 199 -2.51 -4.20 -27.95
N VAL A 200 -1.34 -4.20 -27.32
CA VAL A 200 -0.16 -3.59 -27.94
C VAL A 200 0.34 -4.61 -28.96
N GLU A 201 0.02 -4.37 -30.21
CA GLU A 201 0.58 -5.10 -31.34
C GLU A 201 2.10 -4.88 -31.35
N VAL A 202 2.86 -5.95 -31.11
CA VAL A 202 4.32 -5.96 -30.95
C VAL A 202 5.01 -5.41 -32.21
N ASP A 203 4.40 -5.67 -33.35
CA ASP A 203 4.69 -5.18 -34.68
C ASP A 203 4.62 -3.64 -34.81
N ARG A 204 3.98 -2.92 -33.89
CA ARG A 204 4.08 -1.46 -33.83
C ARG A 204 5.45 -0.97 -33.36
N PHE A 205 6.11 -1.73 -32.48
CA PHE A 205 7.46 -1.40 -32.02
C PHE A 205 8.49 -1.69 -33.12
N GLU A 206 8.34 -2.83 -33.80
CA GLU A 206 9.15 -3.19 -34.97
C GLU A 206 8.90 -2.24 -36.16
N SER A 207 7.64 -1.82 -36.37
CA SER A 207 7.29 -0.79 -37.37
C SER A 207 7.88 0.58 -37.02
N TYR A 208 7.93 0.95 -35.75
CA TYR A 208 8.55 2.22 -35.34
C TYR A 208 10.07 2.21 -35.58
N ILE A 209 10.75 1.11 -35.24
CA ILE A 209 12.20 0.97 -35.47
C ILE A 209 12.53 0.91 -36.98
N SER A 210 11.70 0.27 -37.79
CA SER A 210 11.92 0.21 -39.25
C SER A 210 11.65 1.52 -39.99
N ASN A 211 11.03 2.51 -39.33
CA ASN A 211 10.80 3.85 -39.85
C ASN A 211 11.73 4.94 -39.25
N LEU A 212 12.74 4.54 -38.45
CA LEU A 212 13.85 5.40 -37.99
C LEU A 212 15.05 5.27 -38.93
#